data_AF-A0A7X8M479-F1
#
_entry.id   AF-A0A7X8M479-F1
#
_cell.length_a   1.000
_cell.length_b   1.000
_cell.length_c   1.000
_cell.angle_alpha   90.00
_cell.angle_beta   90.00
_cell.angle_gamma   90.00
#
_symmetry.space_group_name_H-M   'P 1'
#
loop_
_entity.id
_entity.type
_entity.pdbx_description
1 polymer ?
#
loop_
_entity_poly.entity_id
_entity_poly.type
_entity_poly.pdbx_seq_one_letter_code
_entity_poly.pdbx_strand_id
1 'polypeptide(L)'
;MNTYKALFHSNMDCNIIDLRNVKKDYKLILIPGHCLMDERSAETIGRYVENGGTVVMTAYSAKVNQYNQVFDTPMPGLLHDVFGIRANAFERTCSHVGDVNEGGLDKTDPGIRRESPGICFNGFDYQVNIDYYEILELNTAMCLAEFAGVAETCPAISVNKYGNGTAIYVAIPADEVIMPALLMFLCDKLGIERGMVTPKGVVARTLDKGTVIYINTLNQVCTLNLAGTARSLLTGMIYGNCITLDPYEVDIVETV
;
A
#
# COMPACT_ATOMS: atom_id res chain seq x y z
N MET A 1 -0.39 -3.02 8.15
CA MET A 1 -0.34 -4.39 7.57
C MET A 1 -0.97 -4.47 6.16
N ASN A 2 -1.96 -3.64 5.82
CA ASN A 2 -2.68 -3.71 4.53
C ASN A 2 -1.82 -3.48 3.29
N THR A 3 -0.82 -2.59 3.33
CA THR A 3 0.13 -2.42 2.21
C THR A 3 0.90 -3.70 1.89
N TYR A 4 1.31 -4.46 2.92
CA TYR A 4 1.96 -5.75 2.70
C TYR A 4 0.99 -6.76 2.08
N LYS A 5 -0.27 -6.78 2.52
CA LYS A 5 -1.30 -7.64 1.91
C LYS A 5 -1.51 -7.32 0.42
N ALA A 6 -1.50 -6.04 0.03
CA ALA A 6 -1.58 -5.64 -1.37
C ALA A 6 -0.45 -6.28 -2.21
N LEU A 7 0.81 -6.14 -1.76
CA LEU A 7 1.96 -6.77 -2.41
C LEU A 7 1.87 -8.30 -2.41
N PHE A 8 1.49 -8.87 -1.27
CA PHE A 8 1.41 -10.32 -1.07
C PHE A 8 0.39 -10.97 -2.00
N HIS A 9 -0.82 -10.42 -2.08
CA HIS A 9 -1.89 -10.91 -2.96
C HIS A 9 -1.64 -10.65 -4.45
N SER A 10 -0.80 -9.67 -4.77
CA SER A 10 -0.31 -9.44 -6.13
C SER A 10 0.92 -10.27 -6.49
N ASN A 11 1.34 -11.21 -5.63
CA ASN A 11 2.55 -12.02 -5.80
C ASN A 11 3.82 -11.21 -6.08
N MET A 12 3.91 -10.02 -5.50
CA MET A 12 5.06 -9.15 -5.64
C MET A 12 6.03 -9.35 -4.50
N ASP A 13 7.31 -9.46 -4.85
CA ASP A 13 8.38 -9.47 -3.85
C ASP A 13 8.61 -8.08 -3.30
N CYS A 14 8.85 -8.03 -1.99
CA CYS A 14 9.16 -6.80 -1.28
C CYS A 14 10.17 -7.07 -0.18
N ASN A 15 10.86 -6.01 0.23
CA ASN A 15 11.72 -6.04 1.42
C ASN A 15 11.13 -5.12 2.47
N ILE A 16 11.13 -5.56 3.72
CA ILE A 16 10.90 -4.67 4.86
C ILE A 16 12.26 -4.06 5.21
N ILE A 17 12.33 -2.73 5.23
CA ILE A 17 13.59 -1.99 5.35
C ILE A 17 13.58 -1.07 6.58
N ASP A 18 14.77 -0.80 7.12
CA ASP A 18 14.99 0.29 8.08
C ASP A 18 15.31 1.57 7.30
N LEU A 19 14.46 2.59 7.39
CA LEU A 19 14.63 3.88 6.70
C LEU A 19 15.91 4.61 7.12
N ARG A 20 16.49 4.29 8.28
CA ARG A 20 17.78 4.85 8.73
C ARG A 20 18.97 4.15 8.06
N ASN A 21 18.75 3.00 7.45
CA ASN A 21 19.79 2.15 6.87
C ASN A 21 19.29 1.33 5.68
N VAL A 22 18.93 2.03 4.60
CA VAL A 22 18.53 1.40 3.33
C VAL A 22 19.77 0.84 2.64
N LYS A 23 19.80 -0.48 2.41
CA LYS A 23 20.99 -1.21 1.91
C LYS A 23 20.94 -1.63 0.44
N LYS A 24 19.80 -1.45 -0.21
CA LYS A 24 19.55 -1.85 -1.60
C LYS A 24 18.88 -0.71 -2.33
N ASP A 25 19.00 -0.71 -3.64
CA ASP A 25 18.28 0.22 -4.49
C ASP A 25 16.85 -0.26 -4.71
N TYR A 26 15.90 0.66 -4.58
CA TYR A 26 14.49 0.41 -4.78
C TYR A 26 13.92 1.38 -5.81
N LYS A 27 13.04 0.91 -6.69
CA LYS A 27 12.27 1.79 -7.58
C LYS A 27 11.13 2.51 -6.84
N LEU A 28 10.61 1.85 -5.80
CA LEU A 28 9.45 2.28 -5.02
C LEU A 28 9.65 1.98 -3.54
N ILE A 29 9.46 2.97 -2.67
CA ILE A 29 9.38 2.80 -1.22
C ILE A 29 7.95 3.11 -0.76
N LEU A 30 7.37 2.23 0.05
CA LEU A 30 6.04 2.41 0.63
C LEU A 30 6.16 2.64 2.15
N ILE A 31 5.52 3.69 2.66
CA ILE A 31 5.59 4.14 4.05
C ILE A 31 4.15 4.21 4.62
N PRO A 32 3.58 3.08 5.07
CA PRO A 32 2.21 3.05 5.54
C PRO A 32 2.12 3.38 7.03
N GLY A 33 1.64 4.59 7.36
CA GLY A 33 1.35 5.00 8.73
C GLY A 33 2.57 5.03 9.65
N HIS A 34 3.73 5.45 9.15
CA HIS A 34 4.96 5.54 9.95
C HIS A 34 4.93 6.80 10.83
N CYS A 35 4.21 6.71 11.96
CA CYS A 35 3.86 7.86 12.80
C CYS A 35 5.05 8.62 13.38
N LEU A 36 6.03 7.90 13.92
CA LEU A 36 7.28 8.50 14.40
C LEU A 36 8.23 8.66 13.23
N MET A 37 8.68 9.89 12.96
CA MET A 37 9.65 10.19 11.92
C MET A 37 10.86 10.91 12.52
N ASP A 38 11.99 10.22 12.60
CA ASP A 38 13.26 10.85 12.99
C ASP A 38 13.92 11.57 11.81
N GLU A 39 14.83 12.50 12.11
CA GLU A 39 15.54 13.30 11.11
C GLU A 39 16.28 12.44 10.06
N ARG A 40 16.93 11.35 10.50
CA ARG A 40 17.68 10.49 9.59
C ARG A 40 16.76 9.74 8.64
N SER A 41 15.62 9.25 9.12
CA SER A 41 14.59 8.65 8.27
C SER A 41 14.02 9.66 7.26
N ALA A 42 13.73 10.89 7.70
CA ALA A 42 13.24 11.95 6.83
C ALA A 42 14.28 12.36 5.75
N GLU A 43 15.55 12.51 6.14
CA GLU A 43 16.66 12.78 5.21
C GLU A 43 16.82 11.66 4.17
N THR A 44 16.73 10.39 4.59
CA THR A 44 16.79 9.26 3.65
C THR A 44 15.68 9.37 2.62
N ILE A 45 14.44 9.66 3.04
CA ILE A 45 13.30 9.81 2.13
C ILE A 45 13.53 10.98 1.18
N GLY A 46 13.90 12.16 1.71
CA GLY A 46 14.17 13.35 0.92
C GLY A 46 15.22 13.11 -0.15
N ARG A 47 16.39 12.56 0.23
CA ARG A 47 17.47 12.23 -0.72
C ARG A 47 17.08 11.14 -1.71
N TYR A 48 16.34 10.13 -1.27
CA TYR A 48 15.88 9.07 -2.16
C TYR A 48 14.99 9.62 -3.27
N VAL A 49 14.03 10.49 -2.91
CA VAL A 49 13.16 11.14 -3.90
C VAL A 49 13.95 12.12 -4.76
N GLU A 50 14.79 12.98 -4.17
CA GLU A 50 15.60 13.94 -4.92
C GLU A 50 16.47 13.28 -5.99
N ASN A 51 17.00 12.08 -5.72
CA ASN A 51 17.83 11.30 -6.63
C ASN A 51 17.06 10.44 -7.65
N GLY A 52 15.74 10.58 -7.76
CA GLY A 52 14.93 9.88 -8.77
C GLY A 52 14.03 8.77 -8.25
N GLY A 53 14.07 8.48 -6.94
CA GLY A 53 13.22 7.50 -6.31
C GLY A 53 11.74 7.90 -6.30
N THR A 54 10.85 6.91 -6.27
CA THR A 54 9.42 7.13 -6.00
C THR A 54 9.05 6.64 -4.61
N VAL A 55 8.39 7.48 -3.82
CA VAL A 55 7.89 7.14 -2.48
C VAL A 55 6.37 7.31 -2.43
N VAL A 56 5.68 6.39 -1.74
CA VAL A 56 4.28 6.53 -1.34
C VAL A 56 4.21 6.53 0.18
N MET A 57 3.63 7.56 0.76
CA MET A 57 3.37 7.65 2.20
C MET A 57 1.87 7.79 2.44
N THR A 58 1.35 7.17 3.50
CA THR A 58 -0.07 7.25 3.84
C THR A 58 -0.32 8.16 5.04
N ALA A 59 -1.58 8.49 5.28
CA ALA A 59 -2.05 9.11 6.53
C ALA A 59 -1.51 8.39 7.77
N TYR A 60 -1.50 9.11 8.89
CA TYR A 60 -0.82 8.74 10.13
C TYR A 60 0.71 8.66 10.08
N SER A 61 1.35 9.05 8.98
CA SER A 61 2.82 9.12 8.93
C SER A 61 3.35 10.48 9.39
N ALA A 62 4.56 10.48 9.95
CA ALA A 62 5.32 11.67 10.36
C ALA A 62 4.50 12.67 11.19
N LYS A 63 3.88 12.18 12.27
CA LYS A 63 3.11 13.00 13.23
C LYS A 63 3.97 13.52 14.37
N VAL A 64 4.99 12.75 14.75
CA VAL A 64 5.88 13.10 15.87
C VAL A 64 7.33 12.76 15.55
N ASN A 65 8.26 13.47 16.21
CA ASN A 65 9.68 13.21 16.16
C ASN A 65 10.09 12.03 17.09
N GLN A 66 11.40 11.74 17.16
CA GLN A 66 11.97 10.68 17.99
C GLN A 66 11.74 10.83 19.50
N TYR A 67 11.33 12.02 19.95
CA TYR A 67 10.99 12.32 21.35
C TYR A 67 9.47 12.33 21.58
N ASN A 68 8.69 11.87 20.61
CA ASN A 68 7.22 11.88 20.63
C ASN A 68 6.63 13.32 20.72
N GLN A 69 7.33 14.31 20.18
CA GLN A 69 6.87 15.69 20.08
C GLN A 69 6.36 15.96 18.67
N VAL A 70 5.25 16.69 18.56
CA VAL A 70 4.77 17.18 17.27
C VAL A 70 5.79 18.13 16.65
N PHE A 71 5.87 18.13 15.31
CA PHE A 71 6.71 19.06 14.58
C PHE A 71 6.16 20.49 14.66
N ASP A 72 7.04 21.47 14.58
CA ASP A 72 6.71 22.90 14.45
C ASP A 72 6.49 23.32 12.98
N THR A 73 6.63 22.39 12.04
CA THR A 73 6.32 22.54 10.62
C THR A 73 4.93 21.99 10.28
N PRO A 74 4.35 22.35 9.12
CA PRO A 74 3.15 21.69 8.60
C PRO A 74 3.31 20.16 8.52
N MET A 75 2.22 19.40 8.73
CA MET A 75 2.23 17.95 8.54
C MET A 75 2.35 17.61 7.04
N PRO A 76 3.16 16.62 6.60
CA PRO A 76 3.79 15.56 7.38
C PRO A 76 5.20 15.89 7.95
N GLY A 77 5.34 16.99 8.67
CA GLY A 77 6.51 17.30 9.49
C GLY A 77 7.71 17.66 8.62
N LEU A 78 8.84 17.02 8.91
CA LEU A 78 10.11 17.18 8.18
C LEU A 78 10.00 16.88 6.67
N LEU A 79 8.89 16.30 6.20
CA LEU A 79 8.68 15.91 4.81
C LEU A 79 7.64 16.77 4.08
N HIS A 80 7.13 17.85 4.68
CA HIS A 80 6.09 18.67 4.05
C HIS A 80 6.51 19.26 2.69
N ASP A 81 7.76 19.71 2.53
CA ASP A 81 8.30 20.16 1.24
C ASP A 81 8.47 19.03 0.23
N VAL A 82 8.90 17.85 0.69
CA VAL A 82 9.09 16.67 -0.17
C VAL A 82 7.77 16.23 -0.78
N PHE A 83 6.71 16.15 0.04
CA PHE A 83 5.39 15.77 -0.45
C PHE A 83 4.59 16.94 -1.00
N GLY A 84 5.05 18.19 -0.83
CA GLY A 84 4.40 19.38 -1.38
C GLY A 84 2.99 19.63 -0.85
N ILE A 85 2.72 19.26 0.40
CA ILE A 85 1.40 19.32 1.03
C ILE A 85 1.46 19.83 2.47
N ARG A 86 0.30 20.25 2.97
CA ARG A 86 -0.02 20.36 4.39
C ARG A 86 -1.25 19.50 4.70
N ALA A 87 -1.14 18.53 5.60
CA ALA A 87 -2.31 17.86 6.19
C ALA A 87 -2.89 18.76 7.28
N ASN A 88 -3.98 19.46 6.96
CA ASN A 88 -4.50 20.55 7.79
C ASN A 88 -5.48 20.08 8.87
N ALA A 89 -6.35 19.13 8.54
CA ALA A 89 -7.39 18.64 9.42
C ALA A 89 -7.56 17.12 9.29
N PHE A 90 -8.34 16.56 10.20
CA PHE A 90 -8.63 15.14 10.25
C PHE A 90 -10.13 14.94 10.40
N GLU A 91 -10.70 14.08 9.56
CA GLU A 91 -12.11 13.75 9.60
C GLU A 91 -12.33 12.30 10.00
N ARG A 92 -13.46 12.07 10.67
CA ARG A 92 -13.94 10.75 11.03
C ARG A 92 -15.32 10.56 10.46
N THR A 93 -15.50 9.45 9.75
CA THR A 93 -16.76 9.14 9.09
C THR A 93 -17.76 8.47 10.04
N CYS A 94 -17.30 7.96 11.19
CA CYS A 94 -18.14 7.35 12.23
C CYS A 94 -17.91 7.98 13.61
N SER A 95 -18.93 7.87 14.46
CA SER A 95 -18.86 8.22 15.88
C SER A 95 -17.88 7.31 16.63
N HIS A 96 -17.35 7.76 17.78
CA HIS A 96 -16.39 6.98 18.56
C HIS A 96 -16.86 5.55 18.84
N VAL A 97 -15.99 4.57 18.55
CA VAL A 97 -16.15 3.17 18.96
C VAL A 97 -15.91 3.08 20.47
N GLY A 98 -16.82 2.46 21.22
CA GLY A 98 -16.69 2.30 22.68
C GLY A 98 -15.47 1.48 23.11
N ASP A 99 -14.96 0.62 22.21
CA ASP A 99 -13.98 -0.42 22.53
C ASP A 99 -12.51 0.06 22.60
N VAL A 100 -12.21 1.31 22.25
CA VAL A 100 -10.82 1.80 22.06
C VAL A 100 -10.29 2.71 23.17
N ASN A 101 -11.04 2.90 24.26
CA ASN A 101 -10.53 3.62 25.45
C ASN A 101 -10.82 2.82 26.72
N GLU A 102 -9.86 1.99 27.16
CA GLU A 102 -9.90 1.43 28.51
C GLU A 102 -10.01 2.58 29.53
N GLY A 103 -11.09 2.61 30.31
CA GLY A 103 -11.34 3.62 31.34
C GLY A 103 -12.21 4.82 30.93
N GLY A 104 -12.77 4.84 29.72
CA GLY A 104 -13.80 5.82 29.34
C GLY A 104 -15.17 5.50 29.93
N LEU A 105 -16.05 6.52 30.04
CA LEU A 105 -17.49 6.31 30.27
C LEU A 105 -18.02 5.32 29.23
N ASP A 106 -18.91 4.40 29.63
CA ASP A 106 -19.57 3.46 28.74
C ASP A 106 -20.29 4.23 27.62
N LYS A 107 -19.71 4.19 26.43
CA LYS A 107 -20.25 4.85 25.24
C LYS A 107 -20.86 3.75 24.40
N THR A 108 -22.18 3.59 24.50
CA THR A 108 -22.92 2.84 23.49
C THR A 108 -22.63 3.46 22.14
N ASP A 109 -22.03 2.70 21.22
CA ASP A 109 -21.78 3.17 19.86
C ASP A 109 -23.14 3.44 19.20
N PRO A 110 -23.44 4.70 18.84
CA PRO A 110 -24.72 5.02 18.23
C PRO A 110 -24.82 4.50 16.79
N GLY A 111 -23.75 3.92 16.22
CA GLY A 111 -23.73 3.38 14.85
C GLY A 111 -23.88 4.46 13.78
N ILE A 112 -23.67 5.74 14.14
CA ILE A 112 -23.87 6.87 13.24
C ILE A 112 -22.65 7.02 12.35
N ARG A 113 -22.87 6.80 11.04
CA ARG A 113 -21.94 7.13 9.96
C ARG A 113 -22.32 8.48 9.35
N ARG A 114 -21.46 9.48 9.53
CA ARG A 114 -21.63 10.87 9.06
C ARG A 114 -21.53 10.97 7.55
N GLU A 115 -20.66 10.17 6.94
CA GLU A 115 -20.42 10.15 5.49
C GLU A 115 -19.78 8.80 5.06
N SER A 116 -19.79 8.50 3.77
CA SER A 116 -19.22 7.26 3.23
C SER A 116 -18.35 7.57 2.01
N PRO A 117 -17.17 8.18 2.22
CA PRO A 117 -16.36 8.64 1.12
C PRO A 117 -15.81 7.47 0.31
N GLY A 118 -15.80 7.64 -1.00
CA GLY A 118 -15.04 6.82 -1.95
C GLY A 118 -13.81 7.57 -2.45
N ILE A 119 -13.05 6.96 -3.35
CA ILE A 119 -11.90 7.61 -4.01
C ILE A 119 -12.07 7.49 -5.53
N CYS A 120 -12.07 8.61 -6.24
CA CYS A 120 -12.01 8.63 -7.70
C CYS A 120 -10.55 8.69 -8.14
N PHE A 121 -10.04 7.61 -8.73
CA PHE A 121 -8.64 7.49 -9.16
C PHE A 121 -8.57 6.91 -10.57
N ASN A 122 -7.84 7.59 -11.46
CA ASN A 122 -7.64 7.16 -12.85
C ASN A 122 -8.97 6.88 -13.62
N GLY A 123 -10.02 7.65 -13.32
CA GLY A 123 -11.34 7.51 -13.95
C GLY A 123 -12.22 6.38 -13.39
N PHE A 124 -11.80 5.73 -12.30
CA PHE A 124 -12.56 4.70 -11.61
C PHE A 124 -12.93 5.15 -10.19
N ASP A 125 -14.16 4.85 -9.79
CA ASP A 125 -14.64 5.05 -8.42
C ASP A 125 -14.35 3.82 -7.57
N TYR A 126 -13.55 4.00 -6.52
CA TYR A 126 -13.21 2.97 -5.56
C TYR A 126 -14.01 3.17 -4.28
N GLN A 127 -14.84 2.19 -3.94
CA GLN A 127 -15.52 2.16 -2.66
C GLN A 127 -14.58 1.62 -1.59
N VAL A 128 -14.18 2.49 -0.66
CA VAL A 128 -13.24 2.16 0.42
C VAL A 128 -13.94 2.34 1.75
N ASN A 129 -13.72 1.43 2.70
CA ASN A 129 -14.22 1.65 4.06
C ASN A 129 -13.28 2.62 4.80
N ILE A 130 -13.53 3.92 4.62
CA ILE A 130 -12.74 4.98 5.23
C ILE A 130 -13.42 5.39 6.52
N ASP A 131 -12.78 5.12 7.65
CA ASP A 131 -13.24 5.60 8.97
C ASP A 131 -12.52 6.89 9.40
N TYR A 132 -11.38 7.17 8.77
CA TYR A 132 -10.54 8.32 9.03
C TYR A 132 -9.82 8.77 7.76
N TYR A 133 -9.75 10.07 7.54
CA TYR A 133 -8.96 10.68 6.47
C TYR A 133 -8.41 12.05 6.86
N GLU A 134 -7.37 12.49 6.16
CA GLU A 134 -6.73 13.80 6.36
C GLU A 134 -7.16 14.76 5.25
N ILE A 135 -7.45 16.01 5.61
CA ILE A 135 -7.73 17.07 4.64
C ILE A 135 -6.40 17.64 4.17
N LEU A 136 -6.09 17.46 2.87
CA LEU A 136 -4.85 17.92 2.27
C LEU A 136 -5.01 19.32 1.65
N GLU A 137 -4.15 20.24 2.07
CA GLU A 137 -3.86 21.47 1.37
C GLU A 137 -2.64 21.24 0.48
N LEU A 138 -2.79 21.43 -0.83
CA LEU A 138 -1.70 21.26 -1.79
C LEU A 138 -0.87 22.54 -1.89
N ASN A 139 0.45 22.40 -1.90
CA ASN A 139 1.39 23.49 -2.17
C ASN A 139 2.03 23.29 -3.56
N THR A 140 3.10 22.51 -3.65
CA THR A 140 3.73 22.15 -4.93
C THR A 140 3.19 20.85 -5.51
N ALA A 141 2.48 20.05 -4.71
CA ALA A 141 1.85 18.83 -5.15
C ALA A 141 0.63 19.09 -6.05
N MET A 142 0.32 18.12 -6.89
CA MET A 142 -0.90 18.07 -7.68
C MET A 142 -1.84 17.00 -7.14
N CYS A 143 -3.14 17.18 -7.37
CA CYS A 143 -4.14 16.16 -7.08
C CYS A 143 -4.00 14.99 -8.06
N LEU A 144 -3.86 13.77 -7.53
CA LEU A 144 -3.82 12.52 -8.31
C LEU A 144 -5.14 11.74 -8.21
N ALA A 145 -5.84 11.87 -7.08
CA ALA A 145 -7.16 11.29 -6.84
C ALA A 145 -7.94 12.17 -5.86
N GLU A 146 -9.26 12.18 -6.00
CA GLU A 146 -10.17 12.98 -5.16
C GLU A 146 -11.05 12.07 -4.31
N PHE A 147 -11.44 12.55 -3.13
CA PHE A 147 -12.52 11.93 -2.39
C PHE A 147 -13.85 12.14 -3.13
N ALA A 148 -14.66 11.09 -3.20
CA ALA A 148 -16.01 11.12 -3.73
C ALA A 148 -17.03 10.98 -2.59
N GLY A 149 -18.20 11.60 -2.69
CA GLY A 149 -19.25 11.46 -1.68
C GLY A 149 -18.99 12.19 -0.35
N VAL A 150 -18.07 13.16 -0.36
CA VAL A 150 -17.82 14.13 0.74
C VAL A 150 -18.51 15.46 0.44
N ALA A 151 -18.77 16.25 1.48
CA ALA A 151 -19.41 17.57 1.34
C ALA A 151 -18.59 18.56 0.50
N GLU A 152 -17.27 18.52 0.63
CA GLU A 152 -16.33 19.35 -0.13
C GLU A 152 -15.28 18.45 -0.79
N THR A 153 -15.19 18.52 -2.12
CA THR A 153 -14.19 17.75 -2.88
C THR A 153 -12.79 18.14 -2.44
N CYS A 154 -12.01 17.16 -1.98
CA CYS A 154 -10.64 17.35 -1.55
C CYS A 154 -9.73 16.20 -2.03
N PRO A 155 -8.40 16.42 -2.10
CA PRO A 155 -7.47 15.42 -2.59
C PRO A 155 -7.40 14.20 -1.65
N ALA A 156 -7.66 13.01 -2.20
CA ALA A 156 -7.45 11.73 -1.53
C ALA A 156 -6.04 11.19 -1.76
N ILE A 157 -5.46 11.47 -2.93
CA ILE A 157 -4.07 11.14 -3.25
C ILE A 157 -3.44 12.35 -3.92
N SER A 158 -2.26 12.76 -3.44
CA SER A 158 -1.47 13.84 -4.05
C SER A 158 -0.16 13.30 -4.60
N VAL A 159 0.41 14.02 -5.57
CA VAL A 159 1.71 13.71 -6.17
C VAL A 159 2.56 14.97 -6.33
N ASN A 160 3.79 14.91 -5.85
CA ASN A 160 4.78 15.99 -5.97
C ASN A 160 6.00 15.50 -6.73
N LYS A 161 6.54 16.37 -7.60
CA LYS A 161 7.88 16.18 -8.18
C LYS A 161 8.89 16.90 -7.28
N TYR A 162 9.88 16.17 -6.80
CA TYR A 162 10.89 16.69 -5.90
C TYR A 162 12.26 16.18 -6.35
N GLY A 163 13.14 17.11 -6.75
CA GLY A 163 14.34 16.77 -7.53
C GLY A 163 13.99 15.96 -8.78
N ASN A 164 14.63 14.80 -8.95
CA ASN A 164 14.41 13.92 -10.09
C ASN A 164 13.32 12.87 -9.86
N GLY A 165 12.78 12.76 -8.64
CA GLY A 165 11.85 11.70 -8.25
C GLY A 165 10.42 12.16 -8.05
N THR A 166 9.65 11.31 -7.34
CA THR A 166 8.22 11.51 -7.13
C THR A 166 7.83 11.15 -5.70
N ALA A 167 7.12 12.04 -5.01
CA ALA A 167 6.54 11.79 -3.70
C ALA A 167 5.01 11.76 -3.78
N ILE A 168 4.39 10.70 -3.30
CA ILE A 168 2.93 10.49 -3.37
C ILE A 168 2.39 10.34 -1.95
N TYR A 169 1.39 11.14 -1.60
CA TYR A 169 0.72 11.04 -0.29
C TYR A 169 -0.70 10.54 -0.44
N VAL A 170 -1.08 9.53 0.34
CA VAL A 170 -2.43 8.97 0.41
C VAL A 170 -3.10 9.45 1.70
N ALA A 171 -4.17 10.21 1.58
CA ALA A 171 -4.86 10.89 2.68
C ALA A 171 -5.66 9.97 3.61
N ILE A 172 -5.60 8.65 3.41
CA ILE A 172 -6.22 7.64 4.27
C ILE A 172 -5.17 6.65 4.79
N PRO A 173 -5.45 5.94 5.90
CA PRO A 173 -4.62 4.81 6.32
C PRO A 173 -4.52 3.78 5.19
N ALA A 174 -3.41 3.05 5.13
CA ALA A 174 -3.23 2.02 4.12
C ALA A 174 -4.42 1.04 4.08
N ASP A 175 -4.99 0.88 2.89
CA ASP A 175 -6.23 0.13 2.67
C ASP A 175 -6.05 -0.93 1.55
N GLU A 176 -6.86 -2.00 1.60
CA GLU A 176 -6.76 -3.17 0.71
C GLU A 176 -7.42 -2.96 -0.66
N VAL A 177 -8.09 -1.83 -0.92
CA VAL A 177 -8.70 -1.49 -2.20
C VAL A 177 -7.83 -0.48 -2.95
N ILE A 178 -7.50 0.66 -2.31
CA ILE A 178 -6.78 1.73 -3.02
C ILE A 178 -5.29 1.44 -3.17
N MET A 179 -4.65 0.77 -2.20
CA MET A 179 -3.21 0.49 -2.28
C MET A 179 -2.86 -0.45 -3.44
N PRO A 180 -3.60 -1.56 -3.71
CA PRO A 180 -3.37 -2.35 -4.91
C PRO A 180 -3.56 -1.54 -6.20
N ALA A 181 -4.61 -0.72 -6.30
CA ALA A 181 -4.86 0.09 -7.50
C ALA A 181 -3.70 1.06 -7.78
N LEU A 182 -3.23 1.76 -6.74
CA LEU A 182 -2.09 2.66 -6.82
C LEU A 182 -0.79 1.90 -7.13
N LEU A 183 -0.56 0.75 -6.51
CA LEU A 183 0.60 -0.10 -6.77
C LEU A 183 0.65 -0.53 -8.24
N MET A 184 -0.45 -1.00 -8.80
CA MET A 184 -0.52 -1.41 -10.21
C MET A 184 -0.22 -0.26 -11.16
N PHE A 185 -0.78 0.92 -10.88
CA PHE A 185 -0.49 2.15 -11.63
C PHE A 185 1.00 2.50 -11.59
N LEU A 186 1.64 2.37 -10.43
CA LEU A 186 3.06 2.65 -10.26
C LEU A 186 3.95 1.59 -10.88
N CYS A 187 3.55 0.32 -10.87
CA CYS A 187 4.31 -0.74 -11.55
C CYS A 187 4.48 -0.43 -13.04
N ASP A 188 3.41 0.00 -13.69
CA ASP A 188 3.44 0.38 -15.11
C ASP A 188 4.32 1.60 -15.36
N LYS A 189 4.19 2.63 -14.51
CA LYS A 189 4.97 3.87 -14.66
C LYS A 189 6.45 3.70 -14.37
N LEU A 190 6.82 2.83 -13.44
CA LEU A 190 8.20 2.63 -12.98
C LEU A 190 8.87 1.42 -13.65
N GLY A 191 8.14 0.69 -14.50
CA GLY A 191 8.62 -0.56 -15.09
C GLY A 191 9.00 -1.59 -14.02
N ILE A 192 8.20 -1.69 -12.95
CA ILE A 192 8.34 -2.74 -11.94
C ILE A 192 7.62 -3.97 -12.49
N GLU A 193 8.29 -5.10 -12.49
CA GLU A 193 7.71 -6.37 -12.92
C GLU A 193 6.54 -6.73 -11.99
N ARG A 194 5.39 -7.02 -12.60
CA ARG A 194 4.19 -7.43 -11.89
C ARG A 194 4.36 -8.88 -11.44
N GLY A 195 3.84 -9.19 -10.25
CA GLY A 195 3.82 -10.57 -9.79
C GLY A 195 2.90 -11.45 -10.64
N MET A 196 3.06 -12.77 -10.49
CA MET A 196 2.27 -13.75 -11.23
C MET A 196 0.78 -13.63 -10.88
N VAL A 197 -0.08 -13.76 -11.89
CA VAL A 197 -1.53 -13.76 -11.70
C VAL A 197 -1.98 -15.15 -11.24
N THR A 198 -2.58 -15.21 -10.06
CA THR A 198 -3.14 -16.44 -9.50
C THR A 198 -4.59 -16.24 -9.05
N PRO A 199 -5.38 -17.31 -8.91
CA PRO A 199 -6.66 -17.23 -8.22
C PRO A 199 -6.48 -16.69 -6.80
N LYS A 200 -7.50 -15.99 -6.29
CA LYS A 200 -7.50 -15.49 -4.90
C LYS A 200 -7.29 -16.65 -3.94
N GLY A 201 -6.33 -16.51 -3.03
CA GLY A 201 -5.96 -17.57 -2.07
C GLY A 201 -4.89 -18.54 -2.57
N VAL A 202 -4.38 -18.36 -3.79
CA VAL A 202 -3.16 -19.05 -4.25
C VAL A 202 -2.02 -18.04 -4.31
N VAL A 203 -0.90 -18.39 -3.69
CA VAL A 203 0.33 -17.58 -3.67
C VAL A 203 1.35 -18.21 -4.60
N ALA A 204 2.02 -17.39 -5.41
CA ALA A 204 3.09 -17.81 -6.31
C ALA A 204 4.38 -17.03 -6.04
N ARG A 205 5.53 -17.70 -6.01
CA ARG A 205 6.85 -17.05 -5.95
C ARG A 205 7.82 -17.70 -6.91
N THR A 206 8.58 -16.88 -7.62
CA THR A 206 9.69 -17.35 -8.45
C THR A 206 10.86 -17.68 -7.55
N LEU A 207 11.37 -18.91 -7.62
CA LEU A 207 12.54 -19.34 -6.86
C LEU A 207 13.83 -19.08 -7.66
N ASP A 208 13.83 -19.54 -8.91
CA ASP A 208 14.92 -19.42 -9.88
C ASP A 208 14.33 -19.24 -11.29
N LYS A 209 15.18 -19.09 -12.31
CA LYS A 209 14.74 -18.96 -13.71
C LYS A 209 13.90 -20.17 -14.13
N GLY A 210 12.60 -19.95 -14.33
CA GLY A 210 11.67 -20.98 -14.80
C GLY A 210 11.06 -21.85 -13.69
N THR A 211 11.43 -21.64 -12.43
CA THR A 211 10.92 -22.40 -11.27
C THR A 211 10.02 -21.53 -10.39
N VAL A 212 8.81 -22.02 -10.12
CA VAL A 212 7.79 -21.32 -9.35
C VAL A 212 7.24 -22.22 -8.25
N ILE A 213 7.17 -21.72 -7.02
CA ILE A 213 6.38 -22.36 -5.96
C ILE A 213 4.96 -21.81 -5.98
N TYR A 214 3.98 -22.71 -5.97
CA TYR A 214 2.57 -22.40 -5.79
C TYR A 214 2.08 -22.96 -4.46
N ILE A 215 1.33 -22.16 -3.71
CA ILE A 215 0.77 -22.52 -2.41
C ILE A 215 -0.71 -22.20 -2.44
N ASN A 216 -1.56 -23.22 -2.32
CA ASN A 216 -2.99 -23.03 -2.08
C ASN A 216 -3.19 -22.73 -0.59
N THR A 217 -3.66 -21.54 -0.23
CA THR A 217 -3.95 -21.18 1.17
C THR A 217 -5.42 -21.39 1.53
N LEU A 218 -6.19 -22.05 0.66
CA LEU A 218 -7.61 -22.32 0.87
C LEU A 218 -7.83 -23.77 1.33
N ASN A 219 -8.96 -23.99 1.99
CA ASN A 219 -9.47 -25.32 2.35
C ASN A 219 -10.28 -25.98 1.22
N GLN A 220 -10.08 -25.55 -0.02
CA GLN A 220 -10.77 -26.07 -1.21
C GLN A 220 -9.79 -26.22 -2.38
N VAL A 221 -10.13 -27.07 -3.33
CA VAL A 221 -9.36 -27.28 -4.56
C VAL A 221 -9.28 -25.97 -5.35
N CYS A 222 -8.11 -25.68 -5.92
CA CYS A 222 -7.89 -24.55 -6.81
C CYS A 222 -7.20 -24.98 -8.10
N THR A 223 -7.61 -24.40 -9.24
CA THR A 223 -6.97 -24.64 -10.54
C THR A 223 -6.45 -23.31 -11.08
N LEU A 224 -5.21 -23.30 -11.56
CA LEU A 224 -4.61 -22.15 -12.22
C LEU A 224 -4.01 -22.54 -13.57
N ASN A 225 -3.97 -21.57 -14.47
CA ASN A 225 -3.40 -21.73 -15.80
C ASN A 225 -1.88 -21.52 -15.74
N LEU A 226 -1.17 -22.37 -16.45
CA LEU A 226 0.25 -22.28 -16.71
C LEU A 226 0.47 -21.70 -18.12
N ALA A 227 1.60 -21.02 -18.33
CA ALA A 227 1.96 -20.48 -19.65
C ALA A 227 2.30 -21.58 -20.68
N GLY A 228 2.63 -22.78 -20.21
CA GLY A 228 2.98 -23.94 -21.01
C GLY A 228 3.07 -25.19 -20.13
N THR A 229 3.67 -26.24 -20.66
CA THR A 229 3.94 -27.47 -19.91
C THR A 229 4.91 -27.20 -18.76
N ALA A 230 4.62 -27.75 -17.60
CA ALA A 230 5.50 -27.67 -16.45
C ALA A 230 5.62 -29.03 -15.76
N ARG A 231 6.72 -29.23 -15.04
CA ARG A 231 6.97 -30.44 -14.27
C ARG A 231 6.96 -30.13 -12.78
N SER A 232 6.19 -30.89 -12.00
CA SER A 232 6.29 -30.90 -10.53
C SER A 232 7.66 -31.43 -10.11
N LEU A 233 8.39 -30.65 -9.31
CA LEU A 233 9.64 -31.06 -8.68
C LEU A 233 9.41 -31.91 -7.42
N LEU A 234 8.19 -31.89 -6.85
CA LEU A 234 7.84 -32.71 -5.68
C LEU A 234 7.40 -34.12 -6.07
N THR A 235 6.60 -34.26 -7.13
CA THR A 235 5.99 -35.54 -7.54
C THR A 235 6.54 -36.10 -8.84
N GLY A 236 7.18 -35.26 -9.66
CA GLY A 236 7.62 -35.61 -11.02
C GLY A 236 6.49 -35.57 -12.07
N MET A 237 5.25 -35.25 -11.68
CA MET A 237 4.11 -35.15 -12.60
C MET A 237 4.34 -34.05 -13.65
N ILE A 238 3.92 -34.31 -14.89
CA ILE A 238 3.93 -33.31 -15.96
C ILE A 238 2.53 -32.72 -16.07
N TYR A 239 2.44 -31.42 -15.85
CA TYR A 239 1.25 -30.63 -16.08
C TYR A 239 1.21 -30.12 -17.51
N GLY A 240 0.01 -30.09 -18.08
CA GLY A 240 -0.25 -29.39 -19.33
C GLY A 240 -0.25 -27.88 -19.11
N ASN A 241 -1.28 -27.20 -19.62
CA ASN A 241 -1.48 -25.76 -19.45
C ASN A 241 -2.21 -25.39 -18.15
N CYS A 242 -2.41 -26.33 -17.23
CA CYS A 242 -3.04 -26.07 -15.94
C CYS A 242 -2.48 -26.98 -14.85
N ILE A 243 -2.50 -26.47 -13.62
CA ILE A 243 -2.23 -27.22 -12.40
C ILE A 243 -3.45 -27.10 -11.48
N THR A 244 -3.82 -28.21 -10.86
CA THR A 244 -4.85 -28.29 -9.83
C THR A 244 -4.16 -28.60 -8.52
N LEU A 245 -4.43 -27.78 -7.51
CA LEU A 245 -3.92 -27.90 -6.15
C LEU A 245 -5.08 -28.25 -5.22
N ASP A 246 -4.93 -29.34 -4.49
CA ASP A 246 -5.80 -29.75 -3.39
C ASP A 246 -5.79 -28.71 -2.24
N PRO A 247 -6.75 -28.79 -1.29
CA PRO A 247 -6.76 -27.93 -0.10
C PRO A 247 -5.40 -27.90 0.59
N TYR A 248 -4.86 -26.70 0.79
CA TYR A 248 -3.55 -26.47 1.42
C TYR A 248 -2.34 -27.09 0.72
N GLU A 249 -2.50 -27.57 -0.52
CA GLU A 249 -1.41 -28.17 -1.28
C GLU A 249 -0.37 -27.12 -1.70
N VAL A 250 0.88 -27.60 -1.76
CA VAL A 250 2.03 -26.86 -2.28
C VAL A 250 2.63 -27.67 -3.39
N ASP A 251 3.00 -27.01 -4.48
CA ASP A 251 3.87 -27.61 -5.49
C ASP A 251 4.94 -26.64 -5.94
N ILE A 252 6.06 -27.19 -6.39
CA ILE A 252 7.15 -26.44 -7.03
C ILE A 252 7.23 -26.93 -8.45
N VAL A 253 6.96 -26.05 -9.42
CA VAL A 253 6.96 -26.42 -10.83
C VAL A 253 8.10 -25.75 -11.58
N GLU A 254 8.68 -26.50 -12.50
CA GLU A 254 9.67 -26.01 -13.46
C GLU A 254 9.06 -26.03 -14.87
N THR A 255 9.18 -24.90 -15.58
CA THR A 255 8.72 -24.81 -16.97
C THR A 255 9.59 -25.70 -17.87
N VAL A 256 8.96 -26.53 -18.70
CA VAL A 256 9.64 -27.46 -19.62
C VAL A 256 9.92 -26.82 -20.97
#